data_AF-A0A372NVK7-F1
#
_entry.id   AF-A0A372NVK7-F1
#
_cell.length_a   1.000
_cell.length_b   1.000
_cell.length_c   1.000
_cell.angle_alpha   90.00
_cell.angle_beta   90.00
_cell.angle_gamma   90.00
#
_symmetry.space_group_name_H-M   'P 1'
#
loop_
_entity.id
_entity.type
_entity.pdbx_description
1 polymer ?
#
loop_
_entity_poly.entity_id
_entity_poly.type
_entity_poly.pdbx_seq_one_letter_code
_entity_poly.pdbx_strand_id
1 'polypeptide(L)'
;MLKIDIPQNGSPVFKTTIFAEYDLPTPPNGTDTELNGDVILLFEDEEEAVGYLDVLEDYSSELDSNAPQKQYINILVSTISNDEFVQAYLQ
;
A
#
# COMPACT_ATOMS: atom_id res chain seq x y z
N MET A 1 -2.14 16.18 -3.61
CA MET A 1 -1.49 14.95 -4.09
C MET A 1 -0.55 14.46 -3.02
N LEU A 2 -1.03 13.47 -2.27
CA LEU A 2 -0.32 12.73 -1.24
C LEU A 2 0.49 11.62 -1.91
N LYS A 3 1.71 11.39 -1.42
CA LYS A 3 2.63 10.36 -1.91
C LYS A 3 3.14 9.59 -0.71
N ILE A 4 3.03 8.28 -0.76
CA ILE A 4 3.46 7.41 0.33
C ILE A 4 4.49 6.42 -0.22
N ASP A 5 5.70 6.49 0.31
CA ASP A 5 6.82 5.66 -0.14
C ASP A 5 6.82 4.31 0.59
N ILE A 6 6.93 3.23 -0.18
CA ILE A 6 7.14 1.88 0.37
C ILE A 6 8.65 1.59 0.35
N PRO A 7 9.30 1.57 1.54
CA PRO A 7 10.74 1.38 1.61
C PRO A 7 11.13 -0.03 1.12
N GLN A 8 12.08 -0.12 0.19
CA GLN A 8 12.61 -1.42 -0.28
C GLN A 8 13.47 -2.16 0.76
N ASN A 9 13.71 -1.57 1.93
CA ASN A 9 14.61 -2.11 2.95
C ASN A 9 13.96 -3.25 3.78
N GLY A 10 12.67 -3.53 3.56
CA GLY A 10 11.93 -4.61 4.21
C GLY A 10 12.11 -5.98 3.55
N SER A 11 11.77 -7.03 4.29
CA SER A 11 11.62 -8.39 3.75
C SER A 11 10.16 -8.84 3.92
N PRO A 12 9.43 -9.16 2.83
CA PRO A 12 9.89 -9.16 1.45
C PRO A 12 10.07 -7.75 0.85
N VAL A 13 10.91 -7.66 -0.19
CA VAL A 13 11.07 -6.45 -1.00
C VAL A 13 9.78 -6.18 -1.77
N PHE A 14 9.26 -4.96 -1.72
CA PHE A 14 7.97 -4.59 -2.33
C PHE A 14 8.15 -3.88 -3.68
N LYS A 15 7.97 -4.57 -4.81
CA LYS A 15 8.08 -3.96 -6.15
C LYS A 15 6.71 -3.67 -6.76
N THR A 16 6.64 -2.76 -7.72
CA THR A 16 5.41 -2.47 -8.49
C THR A 16 4.84 -3.71 -9.18
N THR A 17 5.67 -4.69 -9.57
CA THR A 17 5.21 -5.92 -10.21
C THR A 17 4.34 -6.80 -9.30
N ILE A 18 4.44 -6.63 -7.98
CA ILE A 18 3.69 -7.43 -6.99
C ILE A 18 2.19 -7.24 -7.16
N PHE A 19 1.73 -6.03 -7.51
CA PHE A 19 0.31 -5.78 -7.77
C PHE A 19 -0.23 -6.70 -8.86
N ALA A 20 0.52 -6.88 -9.96
CA ALA A 20 0.13 -7.75 -11.05
C ALA A 20 0.39 -9.24 -10.77
N GLU A 21 1.50 -9.57 -10.12
CA GLU A 21 1.87 -10.97 -9.79
C GLU A 21 0.90 -11.62 -8.81
N TYR A 22 0.35 -10.84 -7.88
CA TYR A 22 -0.49 -11.30 -6.79
C TYR A 22 -1.94 -10.83 -6.88
N ASP A 23 -2.30 -10.13 -7.96
CA ASP A 23 -3.63 -9.54 -8.18
C ASP A 23 -4.09 -8.67 -6.99
N LEU A 24 -3.17 -7.83 -6.49
CA LEU A 24 -3.45 -6.94 -5.37
C LEU A 24 -4.23 -5.70 -5.84
N PRO A 25 -5.13 -5.17 -5.00
CA PRO A 25 -5.78 -3.88 -5.25
C PRO A 25 -4.71 -2.80 -5.48
N THR A 26 -4.86 -2.02 -6.55
CA THR A 26 -3.97 -0.88 -6.83
C THR A 26 -4.54 0.40 -6.21
N PRO A 27 -3.68 1.34 -5.77
CA PRO A 27 -4.15 2.63 -5.30
C PRO A 27 -4.89 3.39 -6.42
N PRO A 28 -5.86 4.26 -6.11
CA PRO A 28 -6.72 4.91 -7.10
C PRO A 28 -5.97 5.70 -8.19
N ASN A 29 -4.87 6.38 -7.84
CA ASN A 29 -4.05 7.12 -8.81
C ASN A 29 -2.82 6.33 -9.29
N GLY A 30 -2.78 5.02 -9.01
CA GLY A 30 -1.71 4.14 -9.40
C GLY A 30 -0.43 4.31 -8.60
N THR A 31 0.66 3.77 -9.14
CA THR A 31 1.98 3.78 -8.49
C THR A 31 3.02 4.40 -9.39
N ASP A 32 4.03 4.99 -8.75
CA ASP A 32 5.26 5.41 -9.41
C ASP A 32 6.45 4.58 -8.87
N THR A 33 7.60 4.70 -9.52
CA THR A 33 8.84 4.07 -9.08
C THR A 33 9.96 5.10 -9.07
N GLU A 34 10.57 5.30 -7.91
CA GLU A 34 11.73 6.16 -7.78
C GLU A 34 12.99 5.52 -8.39
N LEU A 35 14.01 6.34 -8.66
CA LEU A 35 15.28 5.87 -9.24
C LEU A 35 16.04 4.88 -8.33
N ASN A 36 15.77 4.89 -7.03
CA ASN A 36 16.30 3.94 -6.05
C ASN A 36 15.51 2.60 -6.03
N GLY A 37 14.39 2.52 -6.78
CA GLY A 37 13.50 1.36 -6.82
C GLY A 37 12.41 1.36 -5.76
N ASP A 38 12.26 2.42 -4.96
CA ASP A 38 11.14 2.59 -4.03
C ASP A 38 9.84 2.75 -4.81
N VAL A 39 8.78 2.11 -4.30
CA VAL A 39 7.44 2.17 -4.88
C VAL A 39 6.70 3.31 -4.21
N ILE A 40 6.20 4.25 -5.00
CA ILE A 40 5.39 5.35 -4.50
C ILE A 40 3.92 5.03 -4.75
N LEU A 41 3.11 5.06 -3.70
CA LEU A 41 1.65 5.05 -3.81
C LEU A 41 1.15 6.49 -4.02
N LEU A 42 0.27 6.68 -5.01
CA LEU A 42 -0.24 7.99 -5.38
C LEU A 42 -1.70 8.15 -4.95
N PHE A 43 -1.99 9.26 -4.26
CA PHE A 43 -3.33 9.65 -3.80
C PHE A 43 -3.54 11.16 -4.03
N GLU A 44 -4.78 11.58 -4.23
CA GLU A 44 -5.16 12.99 -4.31
C GLU A 44 -4.97 13.67 -2.95
N ASP A 45 -5.43 13.01 -1.90
CA ASP A 45 -5.43 13.48 -0.50
C ASP A 45 -5.42 12.30 0.50
N GLU A 46 -5.48 12.63 1.78
CA GLU A 46 -5.51 11.68 2.89
C GLU A 46 -6.80 10.85 2.93
N GLU A 47 -7.93 11.40 2.48
CA GLU A 47 -9.22 10.69 2.42
C GLU A 47 -9.13 9.52 1.44
N GLU A 48 -8.52 9.72 0.28
CA GLU A 48 -8.34 8.66 -0.71
C GLU A 48 -7.36 7.57 -0.22
N ALA A 49 -6.32 7.94 0.53
CA ALA A 49 -5.40 6.97 1.15
C ALA A 49 -6.11 6.13 2.22
N VAL A 50 -6.98 6.73 3.03
CA VAL A 50 -7.81 6.01 4.01
C VAL A 50 -8.84 5.11 3.31
N GLY A 51 -9.49 5.58 2.25
CA GLY A 51 -10.40 4.74 1.47
C GLY A 51 -9.69 3.54 0.84
N TYR A 52 -8.43 3.70 0.44
CA TYR A 52 -7.63 2.57 -0.05
C TYR A 52 -7.20 1.60 1.07
N LEU A 53 -6.96 2.10 2.30
CA LEU A 53 -6.74 1.22 3.47
C LEU A 53 -7.93 0.28 3.69
N ASP A 54 -9.16 0.80 3.64
CA ASP A 54 -10.37 -0.01 3.80
C ASP A 54 -10.44 -1.13 2.74
N VAL A 55 -10.14 -0.80 1.47
CA VAL A 55 -10.08 -1.79 0.38
C VAL A 55 -9.05 -2.88 0.64
N LEU A 56 -7.89 -2.53 1.20
CA LEU A 56 -6.84 -3.50 1.54
C LEU A 56 -7.24 -4.41 2.71
N GLU A 57 -7.91 -3.86 3.72
CA GLU A 57 -8.43 -4.64 4.86
C GLU A 57 -9.52 -5.61 4.42
N ASP A 58 -10.47 -5.15 3.62
CA ASP A 58 -11.53 -5.97 3.04
C ASP A 58 -10.93 -7.11 2.19
N TYR A 59 -10.00 -6.79 1.28
CA TYR A 59 -9.32 -7.79 0.45
C TYR A 59 -8.53 -8.80 1.31
N SER A 60 -7.85 -8.35 2.37
CA SER A 60 -7.14 -9.23 3.30
C SER A 60 -8.07 -10.18 4.07
N SER A 61 -9.31 -9.74 4.34
CA SER A 61 -10.32 -10.53 5.04
C SER A 61 -10.86 -11.68 4.20
N GLU A 62 -10.89 -11.53 2.88
CA GLU A 62 -11.32 -12.56 1.92
C GLU A 62 -10.26 -13.63 1.66
N LEU A 63 -8.99 -13.31 1.96
CA LEU A 63 -7.86 -14.21 1.76
C LEU A 63 -7.69 -15.21 2.90
N ASP A 64 -7.32 -16.45 2.53
CA ASP A 64 -6.84 -17.46 3.46
C ASP A 64 -5.67 -16.95 4.31
N SER A 65 -5.60 -17.36 5.58
CA SER A 65 -4.55 -16.92 6.52
C SER A 65 -3.12 -17.18 6.05
N ASN A 66 -2.91 -18.15 5.15
CA ASN A 66 -1.60 -18.52 4.61
C ASN A 66 -1.38 -18.03 3.17
N ALA A 67 -2.28 -17.18 2.64
CA ALA A 67 -2.16 -16.65 1.30
C ALA A 67 -0.88 -15.79 1.18
N PRO A 68 -0.05 -16.01 0.15
CA PRO A 68 1.21 -15.28 -0.02
C PRO A 68 1.01 -13.77 -0.21
N GLN A 69 -0.19 -13.32 -0.56
CA GLN A 69 -0.59 -11.92 -0.66
C GLN A 69 -0.56 -11.20 0.69
N LYS A 70 -0.84 -11.90 1.80
CA LYS A 70 -1.02 -11.25 3.12
C LYS A 70 0.22 -10.49 3.58
N GLN A 71 1.41 -10.99 3.30
CA GLN A 71 2.65 -10.28 3.66
C GLN A 71 2.76 -8.93 2.94
N TYR A 72 2.32 -8.84 1.69
CA TYR A 72 2.39 -7.62 0.87
C TYR A 72 1.29 -6.63 1.26
N ILE A 73 0.09 -7.14 1.55
CA ILE A 73 -1.00 -6.30 2.08
C ILE A 73 -0.62 -5.74 3.44
N ASN A 74 -0.03 -6.54 4.33
CA ASN A 74 0.43 -6.05 5.63
C ASN A 74 1.49 -4.95 5.49
N ILE A 75 2.38 -5.03 4.49
CA ILE A 75 3.32 -3.94 4.17
C ILE A 75 2.52 -2.69 3.78
N LEU A 76 1.62 -2.79 2.80
CA LEU A 76 0.81 -1.65 2.34
C LEU A 76 0.04 -0.98 3.48
N VAL A 77 -0.71 -1.78 4.26
CA VAL A 77 -1.47 -1.31 5.42
C VAL A 77 -0.54 -0.63 6.42
N SER A 78 0.56 -1.29 6.81
CA SER A 78 1.50 -0.72 7.77
C SER A 78 2.15 0.57 7.27
N THR A 79 2.45 0.67 5.99
CA THR A 79 3.07 1.85 5.41
C THR A 79 2.09 3.02 5.41
N ILE A 80 0.86 2.82 4.94
CA ILE A 80 -0.14 3.88 4.86
C ILE A 80 -0.61 4.30 6.27
N SER A 81 -0.85 3.35 7.18
CA SER A 81 -1.27 3.67 8.56
C SER A 81 -0.17 4.33 9.41
N ASN A 82 1.10 4.20 9.01
CA ASN A 82 2.22 4.89 9.67
C ASN A 82 2.58 6.23 9.02
N ASP A 83 1.93 6.62 7.94
CA ASP A 83 2.13 7.91 7.29
C ASP A 83 1.61 9.05 8.19
N GLU A 84 2.40 10.13 8.31
CA GLU A 84 2.08 11.23 9.22
C GLU A 84 0.84 12.02 8.82
N PHE A 85 0.56 12.14 7.52
CA PHE A 85 -0.61 12.86 7.02
C PHE A 85 -1.87 12.03 7.22
N VAL A 86 -1.79 10.72 6.92
CA VAL A 86 -2.88 9.78 7.19
C VAL A 86 -3.21 9.71 8.68
N GLN A 87 -2.19 9.63 9.55
CA GLN A 87 -2.41 9.65 11.00
C GLN A 87 -3.03 10.96 11.50
N ALA A 88 -2.64 12.10 10.91
CA ALA A 88 -3.22 13.39 11.25
C ALA A 88 -4.70 13.49 10.81
N TYR A 89 -5.07 12.88 9.70
CA TYR A 89 -6.46 12.85 9.20
C TYR A 89 -7.39 11.99 10.07
N LEU A 90 -6.88 10.91 10.67
CA LEU A 90 -7.66 9.98 11.50
C LEU A 90 -7.90 10.44 12.95
N GLN A 91 -7.33 11.59 13.38
CA GLN A 91 -7.47 12.15 14.74
C GLN A 91 -8.63 13.14 14.87
#